data_AF-A0A4U2ZJJ3-F1
#
_entry.id   AF-A0A4U2ZJJ3-F1
#
_cell.length_a   1.000
_cell.length_b   1.000
_cell.length_c   1.000
_cell.angle_alpha   90.00
_cell.angle_beta   90.00
_cell.angle_gamma   90.00
#
_symmetry.space_group_name_H-M   'P 1'
#
loop_
_entity.id
_entity.type
_entity.pdbx_description
1 polymer ?
#
loop_
_entity_poly.entity_id
_entity_poly.type
_entity_poly.pdbx_seq_one_letter_code
_entity_poly.pdbx_strand_id
1 'polypeptide(L)' 'KGTVIGISTTHSLETIIGILGILKAGAVYLPIDPQYPSERVNYMLQDSDINILFTNFDISHQWDLSLYAVEVIHINAAHI' A
#
# COMPACT_ATOMS: atom_id res chain seq x y z
N LYS A 1 -18.31 7.30 -5.56
CA LYS A 1 -17.10 7.51 -4.73
C LYS A 1 -15.97 6.71 -5.37
N GLY A 2 -14.77 7.28 -5.52
CA GLY A 2 -13.62 6.51 -6.02
C GLY A 2 -13.00 5.69 -4.89
N THR A 3 -12.45 4.52 -5.21
CA THR A 3 -11.72 3.67 -4.26
C THR A 3 -10.28 4.18 -4.15
N VAL A 4 -9.79 4.38 -2.93
CA VAL A 4 -8.39 4.72 -2.65
C VAL A 4 -7.66 3.46 -2.19
N ILE A 5 -6.52 3.18 -2.81
CA ILE A 5 -5.65 2.04 -2.47
C ILE A 5 -4.31 2.58 -1.98
N GLY A 6 -3.89 2.20 -0.78
CA GLY A 6 -2.56 2.54 -0.29
C GLY A 6 -1.50 1.75 -1.06
N ILE A 7 -0.36 2.37 -1.34
CA ILE A 7 0.81 1.65 -1.85
C ILE A 7 2.06 2.04 -1.06
N SER A 8 2.72 1.05 -0.47
CA SER A 8 3.99 1.22 0.23
C SER A 8 4.97 0.12 -0.15
N THR A 9 5.91 0.45 -1.01
CA THR A 9 6.94 -0.46 -1.52
C THR A 9 8.28 0.25 -1.57
N THR A 10 9.38 -0.49 -1.71
CA THR A 10 10.64 0.09 -2.16
C THR A 10 10.49 0.51 -3.63
N HIS A 11 11.30 1.43 -4.12
CA HIS A 11 11.28 1.80 -5.55
C HIS A 11 11.65 0.58 -6.40
N SER A 12 10.65 -0.05 -7.01
CA SER A 12 10.82 -1.30 -7.76
C SER A 12 9.83 -1.43 -8.91
N LEU A 13 9.97 -2.49 -9.70
CA LEU A 13 9.03 -2.79 -10.78
C LEU A 13 7.63 -3.07 -10.23
N GLU A 14 7.53 -3.72 -9.07
CA GLU A 14 6.28 -3.96 -8.34
C GLU A 14 5.53 -2.67 -8.04
N THR A 15 6.22 -1.56 -7.73
CA THR A 15 5.58 -0.26 -7.51
C THR A 15 4.82 0.18 -8.76
N ILE A 16 5.47 0.10 -9.92
CA ILE A 16 4.88 0.53 -11.20
C ILE A 16 3.72 -0.40 -11.56
N ILE A 17 3.88 -1.70 -11.40
CA ILE A 17 2.83 -2.68 -11.65
C ILE A 17 1.63 -2.46 -10.72
N GLY A 18 1.88 -2.23 -9.43
CA GLY A 18 0.85 -1.91 -8.43
C GLY A 18 0.07 -0.65 -8.80
N ILE A 19 0.76 0.45 -9.12
CA ILE A 19 0.14 1.70 -9.58
C ILE A 19 -0.72 1.47 -10.82
N LEU A 20 -0.18 0.79 -11.84
CA LEU A 20 -0.93 0.51 -13.07
C LEU A 20 -2.13 -0.40 -12.81
N GLY A 21 -2.01 -1.39 -11.92
CA GLY A 21 -3.12 -2.25 -11.50
C GLY A 21 -4.24 -1.47 -10.83
N ILE A 22 -3.91 -0.57 -9.89
CA ILE A 22 -4.86 0.33 -9.22
C ILE A 22 -5.59 1.20 -10.24
N LEU A 23 -4.84 1.87 -11.12
CA LEU A 23 -5.41 2.76 -12.15
C LEU A 23 -6.29 1.99 -13.14
N LYS A 24 -5.89 0.78 -13.55
CA LYS A 24 -6.69 -0.09 -14.43
C LYS A 24 -7.99 -0.57 -13.78
N ALA A 25 -8.01 -0.74 -12.46
CA ALA A 25 -9.22 -1.06 -11.70
C ALA A 25 -10.16 0.15 -11.52
N GLY A 26 -9.78 1.34 -12.00
CA GLY A 26 -10.56 2.58 -11.83
C GLY A 26 -10.43 3.19 -10.44
N ALA A 27 -9.43 2.77 -9.67
CA ALA A 27 -9.12 3.30 -8.35
C ALA A 27 -7.99 4.35 -8.42
N VAL A 28 -7.78 5.07 -7.33
CA VAL A 28 -6.66 6.01 -7.15
C VAL A 28 -5.71 5.47 -6.10
N TYR A 29 -4.41 5.78 -6.23
CA TYR A 29 -3.41 5.32 -5.28
C TYR A 29 -3.01 6.44 -4.29
N LEU A 30 -2.75 6.04 -3.05
CA LEU A 30 -2.13 6.87 -2.01
C LEU A 30 -0.71 6.36 -1.77
N PRO A 31 0.34 7.10 -2.16
CA PRO A 31 1.71 6.70 -1.86
C PRO A 31 2.01 6.86 -0.37
N ILE A 32 2.56 5.81 0.24
CA ILE A 32 2.99 5.79 1.64
C ILE A 32 4.48 5.43 1.66
N ASP A 33 5.30 6.37 2.08
CA ASP A 33 6.75 6.14 2.22
C ASP A 33 7.01 5.18 3.40
N PRO A 34 7.65 4.02 3.16
CA PRO A 34 7.99 3.07 4.23
C PRO A 34 8.93 3.67 5.29
N GLN A 35 9.68 4.73 4.95
CA GLN A 35 10.60 5.40 5.86
C GLN A 35 9.90 6.34 6.86
N TYR A 36 8.59 6.55 6.71
CA TYR A 36 7.85 7.35 7.68
C TYR A 36 7.73 6.62 9.02
N PRO A 37 7.80 7.36 10.15
CA PRO A 37 7.51 6.78 11.46
C PRO A 37 6.14 6.12 11.48
N SER A 38 6.00 4.99 12.18
CA SER A 38 4.76 4.21 12.22
C SER A 38 3.55 5.07 12.61
N GLU A 39 3.70 6.00 13.55
CA GLU A 39 2.62 6.93 13.95
C GLU A 39 2.09 7.77 12.76
N ARG A 40 2.97 8.23 11.86
CA ARG A 40 2.56 8.98 10.68
C ARG A 40 1.84 8.11 9.66
N VAL A 41 2.33 6.88 9.46
CA VAL A 41 1.67 5.90 8.60
C VAL A 41 0.27 5.61 9.13
N ASN A 42 0.14 5.41 10.45
CA ASN A 42 -1.14 5.17 11.12
C ASN A 42 -2.12 6.30 10.90
N TYR A 43 -1.67 7.55 11.08
CA TYR A 43 -2.48 8.72 10.80
C TYR A 43 -2.97 8.73 9.35
N MET A 44 -2.09 8.45 8.37
CA MET A 44 -2.48 8.39 6.96
C MET A 44 -3.50 7.29 6.68
N LEU A 45 -3.33 6.08 7.25
CA LEU A 45 -4.26 4.96 7.06
C LEU A 45 -5.65 5.30 7.61
N GLN A 46 -5.73 5.91 8.80
CA GLN A 46 -6.99 6.29 9.43
C GLN A 46 -7.68 7.48 8.74
N ASP A 47 -6.92 8.51 8.36
CA ASP A 47 -7.45 9.73 7.72
C ASP A 47 -7.95 9.47 6.30
N SER A 48 -7.31 8.54 5.58
CA SER A 48 -7.63 8.24 4.18
C SER A 48 -8.75 7.21 3.98
N ASP A 49 -9.26 6.59 5.06
CA ASP A 49 -10.30 5.54 5.03
C ASP A 49 -9.97 4.42 4.03
N ILE A 50 -8.67 4.08 3.92
CA ILE A 50 -8.22 3.01 3.01
C ILE A 50 -8.44 1.65 3.67
N ASN A 51 -8.94 0.70 2.87
CA ASN A 51 -9.18 -0.67 3.32
C ASN A 51 -8.23 -1.69 2.67
N ILE A 52 -7.40 -1.27 1.72
CA ILE A 52 -6.46 -2.12 0.99
C ILE A 52 -5.10 -1.41 0.91
N LEU A 53 -4.03 -2.15 1.21
CA LEU A 53 -2.64 -1.71 1.11
C LEU A 53 -1.84 -2.68 0.24
N PHE A 54 -1.25 -2.13 -0.82
CA PHE A 54 -0.27 -2.82 -1.65
C PHE A 54 1.13 -2.65 -1.06
N THR A 55 1.84 -3.75 -0.82
CA THR A 55 3.21 -3.70 -0.28
C THR A 55 4.08 -4.84 -0.82
N ASN A 56 5.38 -4.83 -0.54
CA ASN A 56 6.28 -5.95 -0.81
C ASN A 56 6.64 -6.66 0.51
N PHE A 57 7.18 -7.88 0.40
CA PHE A 57 7.55 -8.67 1.59
C PHE A 57 8.66 -8.02 2.44
N ASP A 58 9.51 -7.20 1.83
CA ASP A 58 10.64 -6.55 2.52
C ASP A 58 10.17 -5.48 3.52
N ILE A 59 9.03 -4.83 3.24
CA ILE A 59 8.52 -3.70 4.05
C ILE A 59 7.40 -4.12 4.99
N SER A 60 6.62 -5.14 4.65
CA SER A 60 5.42 -5.50 5.42
C SER A 60 5.65 -5.79 6.90
N HIS A 61 6.87 -6.14 7.29
CA HIS A 61 7.25 -6.40 8.69
C HIS A 61 7.60 -5.15 9.50
N GLN A 62 7.68 -3.97 8.87
CA GLN A 62 8.06 -2.72 9.55
C GLN A 62 6.95 -2.15 10.43
N TRP A 63 5.69 -2.51 10.15
CA TRP A 63 4.54 -2.02 10.88
C TRP A 63 3.69 -3.18 11.39
N ASP A 64 3.16 -3.02 12.60
CA ASP A 64 2.15 -3.94 13.10
C ASP A 64 0.80 -3.62 12.44
N LEU A 65 0.57 -4.22 11.28
CA LEU A 65 -0.64 -4.00 10.50
C LEU A 65 -1.87 -4.72 11.08
N SER A 66 -1.69 -5.61 12.07
CA SER A 66 -2.80 -6.34 12.71
C SER A 66 -3.74 -5.43 13.50
N LEU A 67 -3.28 -4.21 13.79
CA LEU A 67 -4.05 -3.16 14.46
C LEU A 67 -5.00 -2.41 13.51
N TYR A 68 -4.95 -2.67 12.20
CA TYR A 68 -5.75 -1.96 11.21
C TYR A 68 -6.63 -2.93 10.43
N ALA A 69 -7.87 -2.53 10.13
CA ALA A 69 -8.78 -3.28 9.26
C ALA A 69 -8.41 -3.12 7.77
N VAL A 70 -7.12 -3.19 7.46
CA VAL A 70 -6.57 -3.01 6.11
C VAL A 70 -6.15 -4.37 5.58
N GLU A 71 -6.70 -4.75 4.43
CA GLU A 71 -6.27 -5.91 3.69
C GLU A 71 -4.92 -5.64 3.03
N VAL A 72 -3.91 -6.43 3.40
CA VAL A 72 -2.55 -6.31 2.85
C VAL A 72 -2.38 -7.25 1.67
N ILE A 73 -2.06 -6.68 0.51
CA ILE A 73 -1.77 -7.42 -0.72
C ILE A 73 -0.28 -7.27 -1.03
N HIS A 74 0.44 -8.39 -0.98
CA HIS A 74 1.85 -8.44 -1.35
C HIS A 74 1.99 -8.51 -2.87
N ILE A 75 2.66 -7.51 -3.44
CA ILE A 75 3.00 -7.50 -4.86
C ILE A 75 4.39 -8.13 -5.04
N ASN A 76 4.50 -9.05 -5.98
CA ASN A 76 5.75 -9.69 -6.36
C ASN A 76 5.80 -9.82 -7.88
N ALA A 77 6.83 -9.26 -8.53
CA ALA A 77 6.99 -9.32 -9.98
C ALA A 77 7.53 -10.67 -10.48
N ALA A 78 7.98 -11.58 -9.60
CA ALA A 78 8.51 -12.89 -9.97
C ALA A 78 7.47 -13.88 -10.53
N HIS A 79 6.19 -13.51 -10.54
CA HIS A 79 5.08 -14.38 -10.95
C HIS A 79 4.16 -13.75 -12.03
N ILE A 80 4.65 -12.74 -12.76
CA ILE A 80 3.95 -12.09 -13.88
C ILE A 80 4.56 -12.55 -15.20
#